data_AF-A0A6P0K210-F1
#
_entry.id   AF-A0A6P0K210-F1
#
_cell.length_a   1.000
_cell.length_b   1.000
_cell.length_c   1.000
_cell.angle_alpha   90.00
_cell.angle_beta   90.00
_cell.angle_gamma   90.00
#
_symmetry.space_group_name_H-M   'P 1'
#
loop_
_entity.id
_entity.type
_entity.pdbx_description
1 polymer ?
#
loop_
_entity_poly.entity_id
_entity_poly.type
_entity_poly.pdbx_seq_one_letter_code
_entity_poly.pdbx_strand_id
1 'polypeptide(L)'
;MEIMLSVALAVLAAVAGFALLMRISDRVQHEQDRLAGADMASSALALIESGIVTAENLHNSVQTGVISLESVESGRLIRDPVYRLEVDTNPTHWSGLIQVDVAVLRVDDDERVVYT
;
A
#
# COMPACT_ATOMS: atom_id res chain seq x y z
N MET A 1 43.71 23.95 13.42
CA MET A 1 42.95 22.68 13.52
C MET A 1 41.46 22.90 13.78
N GLU A 2 41.07 23.96 14.49
CA GLU A 2 39.67 24.21 14.90
C GLU A 2 38.68 24.44 13.74
N ILE A 3 39.13 25.01 12.62
CA ILE A 3 38.29 25.23 11.42
C ILE A 3 37.95 23.90 10.72
N MET A 4 38.90 22.95 10.64
CA MET A 4 38.60 21.62 10.09
C MET A 4 37.65 20.82 10.99
N LEU A 5 37.79 20.95 12.31
CA LEU A 5 36.90 20.29 13.27
C LEU A 5 35.46 20.80 13.13
N SER A 6 35.27 22.12 13.02
CA SER A 6 33.95 22.73 12.87
C SER A 6 33.30 22.40 11.51
N VAL A 7 34.08 22.37 10.42
CA VAL A 7 33.58 21.90 9.12
C VAL A 7 33.18 20.42 9.16
N ALA A 8 33.99 19.56 9.78
CA ALA A 8 33.66 18.13 9.92
C ALA A 8 32.36 17.92 10.74
N LEU A 9 32.17 18.70 11.80
CA LEU A 9 30.95 18.67 12.63
C LEU A 9 29.71 19.13 11.86
N ALA A 10 29.84 20.17 11.03
CA ALA A 10 28.76 20.66 10.19
C ALA A 10 28.34 19.63 9.12
N VAL A 11 29.30 18.97 8.48
CA VAL A 11 29.02 17.90 7.50
C VAL A 11 28.34 16.71 8.17
N LEU A 12 28.80 16.29 9.34
CA LEU A 12 28.16 15.22 10.11
C LEU A 12 26.72 15.56 10.50
N ALA A 13 26.47 16.79 10.96
CA ALA A 13 25.11 17.24 11.30
C ALA A 13 24.19 17.26 10.08
N ALA A 14 24.70 17.70 8.91
CA ALA A 14 23.93 17.68 7.66
C ALA A 14 23.57 16.25 7.24
N VAL A 15 24.53 15.32 7.24
CA VAL A 15 24.29 13.91 6.89
C VAL A 15 23.31 13.25 7.84
N ALA A 16 23.43 13.50 9.15
CA ALA A 16 22.49 12.99 10.14
C ALA A 16 21.06 13.54 9.92
N GLY A 17 20.94 14.83 9.57
CA GLY A 17 19.66 15.45 9.21
C GLY A 17 19.03 14.81 7.97
N PHE A 18 19.80 14.61 6.91
CA PHE A 18 19.33 13.93 5.68
C PHE A 18 18.92 12.49 5.93
N ALA A 19 19.70 11.72 6.71
CA ALA A 19 19.36 10.35 7.06
C ALA A 19 18.05 10.25 7.87
N LEU A 20 17.81 11.22 8.77
CA LEU A 20 16.58 11.28 9.55
C LEU A 20 15.37 11.64 8.67
N LEU A 21 15.53 12.57 7.72
CA LEU A 21 14.50 12.91 6.74
C LEU A 21 14.14 11.73 5.83
N MET A 22 15.15 11.00 5.32
CA MET A 22 14.92 9.78 4.54
C MET A 22 14.10 8.76 5.34
N ARG A 23 14.49 8.50 6.60
CA ARG A 23 13.80 7.54 7.45
C ARG A 23 12.36 7.96 7.79
N ILE A 24 12.09 9.26 7.91
CA ILE A 24 10.73 9.77 8.10
C ILE A 24 9.92 9.57 6.82
N SER A 25 10.49 9.89 5.66
CA SER A 25 9.85 9.67 4.36
C SER A 25 9.46 8.21 4.17
N ASP A 26 10.38 7.28 4.44
CA ASP A 26 10.12 5.84 4.32
C ASP A 26 8.99 5.38 5.24
N ARG A 27 8.94 5.91 6.47
CA ARG A 27 7.86 5.62 7.43
C ARG A 27 6.51 6.14 6.96
N VAL A 28 6.47 7.37 6.45
CA VAL A 28 5.23 7.97 5.93
C VAL A 28 4.74 7.17 4.74
N GLN A 29 5.65 6.75 3.85
CA GLN A 29 5.30 5.97 2.68
C GLN A 29 4.78 4.57 3.04
N HIS A 30 5.41 3.88 4.00
CA HIS A 30 4.88 2.62 4.53
C HIS A 30 3.48 2.77 5.13
N GLU A 31 3.24 3.84 5.89
CA GLU A 31 1.93 4.05 6.50
C GLU A 31 0.86 4.41 5.45
N GLN A 32 1.22 5.18 4.42
CA GLN A 32 0.33 5.46 3.29
C GLN A 32 -0.02 4.18 2.52
N ASP A 33 0.96 3.33 2.22
CA ASP A 33 0.76 2.05 1.54
C ASP A 33 -0.13 1.12 2.40
N ARG A 34 0.04 1.13 3.72
CA ARG A 34 -0.80 0.38 4.66
C ARG A 34 -2.26 0.82 4.62
N LEU A 35 -2.51 2.13 4.61
CA LEU A 35 -3.85 2.69 4.54
C LEU A 35 -4.51 2.41 3.19
N ALA A 36 -3.75 2.54 2.09
CA ALA A 36 -4.24 2.24 0.75
C ALA A 36 -4.62 0.76 0.60
N GLY A 37 -3.78 -0.16 1.09
CA GLY A 37 -4.06 -1.59 1.08
C GLY A 37 -5.32 -1.94 1.89
N ALA A 38 -5.48 -1.36 3.07
CA ALA A 38 -6.66 -1.58 3.90
C ALA A 38 -7.96 -1.08 3.25
N ASP A 39 -7.93 0.10 2.61
CA ASP A 39 -9.09 0.66 1.91
C ASP A 39 -9.49 -0.20 0.70
N MET A 40 -8.51 -0.72 -0.04
CA MET A 40 -8.74 -1.66 -1.14
C MET A 40 -9.32 -2.98 -0.66
N ALA A 41 -8.80 -3.56 0.42
CA ALA A 41 -9.33 -4.80 1.00
C ALA A 41 -10.78 -4.62 1.47
N SER A 42 -11.07 -3.50 2.15
CA SER A 42 -12.42 -3.15 2.59
C SER A 42 -13.40 -3.00 1.42
N SER A 43 -12.98 -2.29 0.37
CA SER A 43 -13.78 -2.10 -0.85
C SER A 43 -14.02 -3.42 -1.58
N ALA A 44 -13.00 -4.28 -1.65
CA ALA A 44 -13.09 -5.62 -2.23
C ALA A 44 -14.10 -6.50 -1.48
N LEU A 45 -14.03 -6.52 -0.15
CA LEU A 45 -15.00 -7.23 0.69
C LEU A 45 -16.42 -6.71 0.46
N ALA A 46 -16.63 -5.38 0.45
CA ALA A 46 -17.94 -4.80 0.19
C ALA A 46 -18.52 -5.17 -1.20
N LEU A 47 -17.67 -5.26 -2.23
CA LEU A 47 -18.07 -5.70 -3.57
C LEU A 47 -18.47 -7.19 -3.60
N ILE A 48 -17.78 -8.03 -2.83
CA ILE A 48 -18.10 -9.45 -2.68
C ILE A 48 -19.42 -9.62 -1.89
N GLU A 49 -19.56 -8.92 -0.76
CA GLU A 49 -20.75 -8.97 0.09
C GLU A 49 -22.01 -8.47 -0.62
N SER A 50 -21.88 -7.45 -1.47
CA SER A 50 -22.99 -6.93 -2.27
C SER A 50 -23.39 -7.84 -3.44
N GLY A 51 -22.61 -8.90 -3.72
CA GLY A 51 -22.86 -9.82 -4.83
C GLY A 51 -22.63 -9.20 -6.22
N ILE A 52 -22.03 -8.00 -6.29
CA ILE A 52 -21.69 -7.34 -7.56
C ILE A 52 -20.54 -8.09 -8.24
N VAL A 53 -19.59 -8.60 -7.45
CA VAL A 53 -18.42 -9.32 -7.93
C VAL A 53 -18.24 -10.60 -7.11
N THR A 54 -17.75 -11.68 -7.74
CA THR A 54 -17.39 -12.93 -7.03
C THR A 54 -15.91 -12.89 -6.62
N ALA A 55 -15.54 -13.66 -5.59
CA ALA A 55 -14.14 -13.80 -5.17
C ALA A 55 -13.21 -14.19 -6.33
N GLU A 56 -13.66 -15.10 -7.20
CA GLU A 56 -12.93 -15.56 -8.39
C GLU A 56 -12.67 -14.43 -9.41
N ASN A 57 -13.63 -13.52 -9.59
CA ASN A 57 -13.49 -12.38 -10.50
C ASN A 57 -12.53 -11.31 -9.95
N LEU A 58 -12.38 -11.25 -8.62
CA LEU A 58 -11.52 -10.29 -7.94
C LEU A 58 -10.10 -10.82 -7.70
N HIS A 59 -9.94 -12.13 -7.64
CA HIS A 59 -8.64 -12.78 -7.46
C HIS A 59 -7.69 -12.46 -8.63
N ASN A 60 -6.45 -12.08 -8.33
CA ASN A 60 -5.46 -11.51 -9.26
C ASN A 60 -5.91 -10.22 -9.97
N SER A 61 -6.98 -9.58 -9.52
CA SER A 61 -7.40 -8.30 -10.08
C SER A 61 -6.35 -7.24 -9.75
N VAL A 62 -5.94 -6.51 -10.78
CA VAL A 62 -4.91 -5.50 -10.68
C VAL A 62 -5.58 -4.14 -10.48
N GLN A 63 -5.29 -3.49 -9.36
CA GLN A 63 -5.88 -2.22 -8.96
C GLN A 63 -4.84 -1.10 -9.04
N THR A 64 -5.27 0.01 -9.62
CA THR A 64 -4.49 1.25 -9.57
C THR A 64 -4.91 1.98 -8.30
N GLY A 65 -3.96 2.32 -7.43
CA GLY A 65 -4.24 3.19 -6.29
C GLY A 65 -4.65 4.57 -6.77
N VAL A 66 -5.96 4.84 -6.84
CA VAL A 66 -6.49 6.16 -7.16
C VAL A 66 -7.12 6.74 -5.90
N ILE A 67 -6.29 7.33 -5.06
CA ILE A 67 -6.73 8.44 -4.20
C ILE A 67 -5.64 9.50 -4.21
N SER A 68 -5.61 10.32 -5.26
CA SER A 68 -4.98 11.64 -5.19
C SER A 68 -6.08 12.67 -5.05
N LEU A 69 -6.05 13.41 -3.94
CA LEU A 69 -6.87 14.60 -3.71
C LEU A 69 -6.30 15.84 -4.44
N GLU A 70 -5.26 15.67 -5.27
CA GLU A 70 -4.75 16.76 -6.10
C GLU A 70 -5.58 16.93 -7.37
N SER A 71 -6.03 18.17 -7.58
CA SER A 71 -6.83 18.61 -8.72
C SER A 71 -6.23 18.10 -10.03
N VAL A 72 -6.99 17.28 -10.75
CA VAL A 72 -6.66 16.73 -12.06
C VAL A 72 -6.77 17.85 -13.10
N GLU A 73 -5.81 18.76 -13.12
CA GLU A 73 -5.78 19.88 -14.08
C GLU A 73 -4.86 19.61 -15.29
N SER A 74 -4.24 18.44 -15.37
CA SER A 74 -3.42 18.06 -16.53
C SER A 74 -3.54 16.56 -16.80
N GLY A 75 -3.61 16.19 -18.07
CA GLY A 75 -3.99 14.89 -18.62
C GLY A 75 -3.66 13.64 -17.77
N ARG A 76 -4.63 12.71 -17.75
CA ARG A 76 -4.61 11.39 -17.10
C ARG A 76 -3.18 10.85 -16.88
N LEU A 77 -2.65 11.05 -15.68
CA LEU A 77 -1.59 10.21 -15.14
C LEU A 77 -2.25 8.88 -14.80
N ILE A 78 -2.32 7.99 -15.79
CA ILE A 78 -2.57 6.57 -15.52
C ILE A 78 -1.30 6.10 -14.80
N ARG A 79 -1.33 6.08 -13.47
CA ARG A 79 -0.26 5.43 -12.71
C ARG A 79 -0.27 3.96 -13.09
N ASP A 80 0.92 3.40 -13.32
CA ASP A 80 1.07 1.96 -13.51
C ASP A 80 0.39 1.22 -12.35
N PRO A 81 -0.22 0.05 -12.61
CA PRO A 81 -0.93 -0.66 -11.57
C PRO A 81 0.01 -1.02 -10.42
N VAL A 82 -0.26 -0.43 -9.25
CA VAL A 82 0.59 -0.60 -8.07
C VAL A 82 0.20 -1.82 -7.26
N TYR A 83 -1.05 -2.27 -7.30
CA TYR A 83 -1.57 -3.29 -6.39
C TYR A 83 -2.27 -4.45 -7.10
N ARG A 84 -2.18 -5.64 -6.52
CA ARG A 84 -2.88 -6.86 -6.93
C ARG A 84 -3.68 -7.40 -5.75
N LEU A 85 -4.94 -7.73 -5.99
CA LEU A 85 -5.79 -8.38 -5.01
C LEU A 85 -5.64 -9.90 -5.11
N GLU A 86 -5.42 -10.55 -3.98
CA GLU A 86 -5.55 -11.99 -3.84
C GLU A 86 -6.72 -12.27 -2.91
N VAL A 87 -7.71 -13.00 -3.41
CA VAL A 87 -8.89 -13.38 -2.62
C VAL A 87 -8.91 -14.89 -2.51
N ASP A 88 -8.90 -15.39 -1.29
CA ASP A 88 -9.02 -16.80 -0.98
C ASP A 88 -10.35 -17.06 -0.27
N THR A 89 -11.01 -18.17 -0.60
CA THR A 89 -12.28 -18.56 0.03
C THR A 89 -12.13 -19.91 0.68
N ASN A 90 -12.42 -19.97 1.98
CA ASN A 90 -12.25 -21.14 2.81
C ASN A 90 -13.60 -21.59 3.38
N PRO A 91 -13.99 -22.86 3.25
CA PRO A 91 -15.20 -23.37 3.87
C PRO A 91 -15.06 -23.35 5.39
N THR A 92 -16.06 -22.84 6.10
CA THR A 92 -16.05 -22.85 7.57
C THR A 92 -16.76 -24.09 8.12
N HIS A 93 -16.62 -24.33 9.43
CA HIS A 93 -17.35 -25.39 10.13
C HIS A 93 -18.86 -25.12 10.24
N TRP A 94 -19.33 -23.91 9.92
CA TRP A 94 -20.75 -23.57 9.95
C TRP A 94 -21.38 -23.70 8.57
N SER A 95 -22.47 -24.46 8.51
CA SER A 95 -23.21 -24.69 7.27
C SER A 95 -23.69 -23.38 6.66
N GLY A 96 -23.28 -23.11 5.43
CA GLY A 96 -23.66 -21.91 4.68
C GLY A 96 -22.78 -20.68 4.93
N LEU A 97 -21.73 -20.79 5.75
CA LEU A 97 -20.78 -19.70 5.99
C LEU A 97 -19.43 -20.01 5.33
N ILE A 98 -18.94 -19.07 4.54
CA ILE A 98 -17.65 -19.15 3.83
C ILE A 98 -16.80 -18.02 4.37
N GLN A 99 -15.56 -18.32 4.75
CA GLN A 99 -14.57 -17.32 5.11
C GLN A 99 -13.96 -16.79 3.82
N VAL A 100 -13.86 -15.47 3.72
CA VAL A 100 -13.24 -14.78 2.58
C VAL A 100 -12.06 -13.99 3.13
N ASP A 101 -10.86 -14.33 2.68
CA ASP A 101 -9.62 -13.67 3.06
C ASP A 101 -9.15 -12.81 1.87
N VAL A 102 -8.83 -11.53 2.08
CA VAL A 102 -8.44 -10.59 1.01
C VAL A 102 -7.06 -10.00 1.30
N ALA A 103 -6.06 -10.39 0.52
CA ALA A 103 -4.72 -9.80 0.57
C ALA A 103 -4.53 -8.76 -0.54
N VAL A 104 -3.77 -7.71 -0.24
CA VAL A 104 -3.41 -6.67 -1.21
C VAL A 104 -1.90 -6.64 -1.34
N LEU A 105 -1.42 -7.03 -2.51
CA LEU A 105 -0.01 -7.10 -2.85
C LEU A 105 0.42 -5.89 -3.64
N ARG A 106 1.64 -5.42 -3.46
CA ARG A 106 2.22 -4.43 -4.38
C ARG A 106 2.84 -5.17 -5.57
N VAL A 107 2.62 -4.72 -6.80
CA VAL A 107 3.03 -5.47 -8.01
C VAL A 107 4.55 -5.59 -8.15
N ASP A 108 5.31 -4.65 -7.56
CA ASP A 108 6.78 -4.64 -7.56
C ASP A 108 7.41 -5.32 -6.33
N ASP A 109 6.59 -5.72 -5.34
CA ASP A 109 7.05 -6.30 -4.09
C ASP A 109 6.38 -7.68 -3.91
N ASP A 110 7.15 -8.76 -3.92
CA ASP A 110 6.64 -10.11 -3.58
C ASP A 110 6.22 -10.21 -2.09
N GLU A 111 6.22 -9.09 -1.36
CA GLU A 111 5.84 -9.03 0.06
C GLU A 111 4.31 -9.03 0.22
N ARG A 112 3.81 -10.15 0.77
CA ARG A 112 2.40 -10.39 1.03
C ARG A 112 1.90 -9.56 2.21
N VAL A 113 1.23 -8.43 1.94
CA VAL A 113 0.50 -7.69 2.98
C VAL A 113 -0.93 -8.23 3.09
N VAL A 114 -1.15 -9.07 4.10
CA VAL A 114 -2.45 -9.69 4.37
C VAL A 114 -3.27 -8.76 5.25
N TYR A 115 -4.46 -8.39 4.78
CA TYR A 115 -5.49 -7.73 5.58
C TYR A 115 -6.58 -8.77 5.85
N THR A 116 -6.90 -9.01 7.12
CA THR A 116 -7.95 -9.95 7.54
C THR A 116 -9.11 -9.17 8.13
#